data_AF-A0A2G2PRS5-F1
#
_entry.id   AF-A0A2G2PRS5-F1
#
_cell.length_a   1.000
_cell.length_b   1.000
_cell.length_c   1.000
_cell.angle_alpha   90.00
_cell.angle_beta   90.00
_cell.angle_gamma   90.00
#
_symmetry.space_group_name_H-M   'P 1'
#
loop_
_entity.id
_entity.type
_entity.pdbx_description
1 polymer ?
#
loop_
_entity_poly.entity_id
_entity_poly.type
_entity_poly.pdbx_seq_one_letter_code
_entity_poly.pdbx_strand_id
1 'polypeptide(L)' 'MNALFLPLVMGAWQIILIVLVVLLLFGGKKIPELMRGLGSGIKEFKDASKEDSDEDDKPEKKD' A
#
# COMPACT_ATOMS: atom_id res chain seq x y z
N MET A 1 -25.68 22.71 -9.98
CA MET A 1 -24.78 21.56 -10.16
C MET A 1 -23.39 22.02 -9.74
N ASN A 2 -22.63 21.21 -8.97
CA ASN A 2 -21.31 21.48 -8.33
C ASN A 2 -21.27 21.65 -6.80
N ALA A 3 -22.34 21.35 -6.07
CA ALA A 3 -22.27 21.28 -4.59
C ALA A 3 -21.34 20.15 -4.08
N LEU A 4 -21.11 19.10 -4.89
CA LEU A 4 -20.16 18.01 -4.58
C LEU A 4 -18.70 18.40 -4.78
N PHE A 5 -18.43 19.47 -5.54
CA PHE A 5 -17.05 19.89 -5.82
C PHE A 5 -16.44 20.60 -4.61
N LEU A 6 -17.24 21.34 -3.83
CA LEU A 6 -16.79 22.06 -2.63
C LEU A 6 -16.26 21.15 -1.50
N PRO A 7 -16.97 20.10 -1.03
CA PRO A 7 -16.45 19.21 0.00
C PRO A 7 -15.26 18.37 -0.49
N LEU A 8 -15.25 17.96 -1.76
CA LEU A 8 -14.13 17.23 -2.34
C LEU A 8 -12.87 18.09 -2.47
N VAL A 9 -13.00 19.35 -2.91
CA VAL A 9 -11.87 20.28 -3.02
C VAL A 9 -11.33 20.68 -1.65
N MET A 10 -12.21 20.91 -0.67
CA MET A 10 -11.81 21.20 0.71
C MET A 10 -11.11 20.00 1.36
N GLY A 11 -11.66 18.79 1.18
CA GLY A 11 -11.06 17.55 1.70
C GLY A 11 -9.71 17.23 1.07
N ALA A 12 -9.58 17.38 -0.25
CA ALA A 12 -8.31 17.16 -0.96
C ALA A 12 -7.21 18.14 -0.50
N TRP A 13 -7.56 19.41 -0.25
CA TRP A 13 -6.59 20.40 0.25
C TRP A 13 -6.11 20.09 1.67
N GLN A 14 -7.00 19.62 2.54
CA GLN A 14 -6.62 19.20 3.90
C GLN A 14 -5.66 18.00 3.87
N ILE A 15 -5.94 17.01 3.03
CA ILE A 15 -5.06 15.85 2.85
C ILE A 15 -3.68 16.30 2.35
N ILE A 16 -3.62 17.19 1.37
CA ILE A 16 -2.34 17.73 0.88
C ILE A 16 -1.55 18.45 1.98
N LEU A 17 -2.21 19.26 2.82
CA LEU A 17 -1.56 19.93 3.94
C LEU A 17 -0.98 18.92 4.95
N ILE A 18 -1.73 17.87 5.29
CA ILE A 18 -1.26 16.81 6.18
C ILE A 18 -0.03 16.11 5.57
N VAL A 19 -0.12 15.72 4.30
CA VAL A 19 0.98 15.09 3.57
C VAL A 19 2.21 16.00 3.55
N LEU A 20 2.03 17.31 3.34
CA LEU A 20 3.12 18.29 3.34
C LEU A 20 3.81 18.37 4.72
N VAL A 21 3.03 18.44 5.81
CA VAL A 21 3.57 18.45 7.17
C VAL A 21 4.33 17.16 7.47
N VAL A 22 3.76 16.00 7.11
CA VAL A 22 4.43 14.71 7.26
C VAL A 22 5.73 14.67 6.45
N LEU A 23 5.73 15.19 5.22
CA LEU A 23 6.92 15.29 4.36
C LEU A 23 7.99 16.20 4.96
N LEU A 24 7.63 17.29 5.65
CA LEU A 24 8.57 18.16 6.33
C LEU A 24 9.18 17.50 7.57
N LEU A 25 8.37 16.77 8.34
CA LEU A 25 8.82 16.09 9.56
C LEU A 25 9.69 14.86 9.26
N PHE A 26 9.27 14.03 8.30
CA PHE A 26 9.95 12.77 7.97
C PHE A 26 10.92 12.91 6.79
N GLY A 27 10.79 13.95 5.97
CA GLY A 27 11.54 14.12 4.74
C GLY A 27 10.99 13.28 3.58
N GLY A 28 11.08 13.80 2.35
CA GLY A 28 10.56 13.11 1.15
C GLY A 28 11.23 11.77 0.81
N LYS A 29 12.38 11.47 1.43
CA LYS A 29 13.10 10.19 1.22
C LYS A 29 12.60 9.06 2.12
N LYS A 30 12.03 9.36 3.30
CA LYS A 30 11.60 8.31 4.25
C LYS A 30 10.30 7.63 3.83
N ILE A 31 9.36 8.34 3.21
CA ILE A 31 8.11 7.76 2.71
C ILE A 31 8.36 6.59 1.72
N PRO A 32 9.16 6.76 0.63
CA PRO A 32 9.41 5.66 -0.30
C PRO A 32 10.28 4.55 0.30
N GLU A 33 11.15 4.86 1.26
CA GLU A 33 11.93 3.85 1.99
C GLU A 33 11.03 2.96 2.86
N LEU A 34 10.10 3.56 3.61
CA LEU A 34 9.08 2.85 4.39
C LEU A 34 8.13 2.03 3.50
N MET A 35 7.69 2.58 2.37
CA MET A 35 6.86 1.84 1.41
C MET A 35 7.59 0.65 0.81
N ARG A 36 8.90 0.77 0.50
CA ARG A 36 9.71 -0.35 0.02
C ARG A 36 9.85 -1.44 1.09
N GLY A 37 10.16 -1.06 2.33
CA GLY A 37 10.26 -2.02 3.44
C GLY A 37 8.94 -2.75 3.71
N LEU A 38 7.83 -2.00 3.78
CA LEU A 38 6.50 -2.57 3.97
C LEU A 38 6.07 -3.44 2.78
N GLY A 39 6.36 -3.00 1.55
CA GLY A 39 6.03 -3.73 0.33
C GLY A 39 6.78 -5.07 0.23
N SER A 40 8.07 -5.08 0.58
CA SER A 40 8.85 -6.32 0.67
C SER A 40 8.30 -7.26 1.74
N GLY A 41 7.97 -6.75 2.93
CA GLY A 41 7.40 -7.57 4.01
C GLY A 41 6.03 -8.15 3.65
N ILE A 42 5.15 -7.38 3.01
CA ILE A 42 3.85 -7.88 2.50
C ILE A 42 4.06 -8.95 1.42
N LYS A 43 5.06 -8.77 0.55
CA LYS A 43 5.38 -9.74 -0.50
C LYS A 43 5.87 -11.05 0.11
N GLU A 44 6.85 -11.00 1.01
CA GLU A 44 7.38 -12.17 1.72
C GLU A 44 6.28 -12.88 2.53
N PHE A 45 5.41 -12.12 3.21
CA PHE A 45 4.27 -12.68 3.94
C PHE A 45 3.30 -13.42 3.00
N LYS A 46 3.01 -12.83 1.84
CA LYS A 46 2.14 -13.43 0.84
C LYS A 46 2.76 -14.68 0.21
N ASP A 47 4.05 -14.66 -0.07
CA ASP A 47 4.77 -15.79 -0.67
C ASP A 47 4.82 -16.97 0.32
N ALA A 48 5.15 -16.72 1.59
CA ALA A 48 5.12 -17.75 2.65
C ALA A 48 3.70 -18.31 2.87
N SER A 49 2.69 -17.44 2.93
CA SER A 49 1.28 -17.87 3.10
C SER A 49 0.76 -18.69 1.91
N LYS A 50 1.34 -18.50 0.71
CA LYS A 50 1.00 -19.29 -0.48
C LYS A 50 1.69 -20.64 -0.48
N GLU A 51 2.94 -20.70 -0.06
CA GLU A 51 3.68 -21.97 0.05
C GLU A 51 2.98 -22.93 1.03
N ASP A 52 2.42 -22.40 2.12
CA ASP A 52 1.56 -23.16 3.06
C ASP A 52 0.20 -23.57 2.47
N SER A 53 -0.29 -22.87 1.43
CA SER A 53 -1.59 -23.14 0.78
C SER A 53 -1.47 -24.04 -0.46
N ASP A 54 -0.32 -24.03 -1.14
CA ASP A 54 -0.07 -24.76 -2.40
C ASP A 54 0.42 -26.20 -2.14
N GLU A 55 0.68 -26.60 -0.88
CA GLU A 55 0.91 -28.02 -0.53
C GLU A 55 -0.33 -28.91 -0.70
N ASP A 56 -1.54 -28.35 -0.84
CA ASP A 56 -2.80 -29.08 -1.04
C ASP A 56 -3.23 -29.19 -2.53
N ASP A 57 -2.51 -28.56 -3.48
CA ASP A 57 -2.90 -28.53 -4.90
C ASP A 57 -1.72 -28.79 -5.85
N LYS A 58 -1.06 -29.95 -5.70
CA LYS A 58 -0.29 -30.54 -6.81
C LYS A 58 -1.24 -31.39 -7.65
N PRO A 59 -1.51 -31.05 -8.93
CA PRO A 59 -2.12 -31.99 -9.85
C PRO A 59 -1.12 -33.13 -10.07
N GLU A 60 -1.47 -34.27 -9.52
CA GLU A 60 -0.84 -35.56 -9.74
C GLU A 60 -0.71 -35.76 -11.26
N LYS A 61 0.51 -35.60 -11.78
CA LYS A 61 0.86 -36.16 -13.08
C LYS A 61 0.75 -37.68 -12.94
N LYS A 62 -0.36 -38.24 -13.39
CA LYS A 62 -0.51 -39.68 -13.64
C LYS A 62 -0.21 -39.95 -15.11
N ASP A 63 0.74 -40.84 -15.31
CA ASP A 63 1.02 -41.58 -16.54
C ASP A 63 -0.21 -42.32 -17.09
#